data_AF-A0A6P1D6R8-F1
#
_entry.id   AF-A0A6P1D6R8-F1
#
_cell.length_a   1.000
_cell.length_b   1.000
_cell.length_c   1.000
_cell.angle_alpha   90.00
_cell.angle_beta   90.00
_cell.angle_gamma   90.00
#
_symmetry.space_group_name_H-M   'P 1'
#
loop_
_entity.id
_entity.type
_entity.pdbx_description
1 polymer ?
#
loop_
_entity_poly.entity_id
_entity_poly.type
_entity_poly.pdbx_seq_one_letter_code
_entity_poly.pdbx_strand_id
1 'polypeptide(L)'
;MQQPESEWREDPAASGRTVGEVVTMMVDLGLIDPDTPARTFVVDCLDEPLTYFGDTDQSAVRELLSEVGIQYVLDYKTFRGIGESDRADRQRWYELELEAIARCARGMVAITDVRLVGDDSDQELRFECNGVTQTWPVRPGAVEEMEASLTFAECVTGLHTGITERFYSVDPPDYELNGEAVFGELAALNRLGAPFGLTFGP
;
A
#
# COMPACT_ATOMS: atom_id res chain seq x y z
N MET A 1 -48.81 22.59 20.16
CA MET A 1 -48.14 22.15 18.92
C MET A 1 -46.83 21.51 19.35
N GLN A 2 -46.75 20.19 19.21
CA GLN A 2 -45.59 19.38 19.58
C GLN A 2 -44.78 19.11 18.29
N GLN A 3 -43.50 19.52 18.34
CA GLN A 3 -42.29 19.02 17.68
C GLN A 3 -42.24 18.90 16.13
N PRO A 4 -41.01 18.93 15.56
CA PRO A 4 -40.28 17.67 15.42
C PRO A 4 -38.92 17.71 16.13
N GLU A 5 -38.70 16.64 16.90
CA GLU A 5 -37.40 16.20 17.37
C GLU A 5 -36.53 15.87 16.16
N SER A 6 -35.32 16.42 16.17
CA SER A 6 -34.23 16.01 15.33
C SER A 6 -33.83 14.59 15.75
N GLU A 7 -34.47 13.59 15.14
CA GLU A 7 -33.95 12.23 15.09
C GLU A 7 -32.57 12.30 14.43
N TRP A 8 -31.54 12.21 15.28
CA TRP A 8 -30.23 11.73 14.85
C TRP A 8 -30.47 10.35 14.25
N ARG A 9 -30.49 10.28 12.92
CA ARG A 9 -30.38 9.00 12.23
C ARG A 9 -29.01 8.45 12.58
N GLU A 10 -29.01 7.43 13.44
CA GLU A 10 -27.93 6.46 13.48
C GLU A 10 -27.75 5.95 12.05
N ASP A 11 -26.56 6.19 11.48
CA ASP A 11 -26.21 5.63 10.19
C ASP A 11 -26.29 4.10 10.30
N PRO A 12 -27.04 3.42 9.42
CA PRO A 12 -27.18 1.99 9.49
C PRO A 12 -25.88 1.32 9.02
N ALA A 13 -25.23 0.64 9.98
CA ALA A 13 -24.11 -0.31 9.83
C ALA A 13 -22.68 0.27 9.83
N ALA A 14 -22.23 0.79 10.98
CA ALA A 14 -20.90 0.37 11.43
C ALA A 14 -21.00 -1.15 11.65
N SER A 15 -20.28 -1.97 10.88
CA SER A 15 -20.29 -3.40 11.17
C SER A 15 -19.72 -3.55 12.58
N GLY A 16 -20.45 -4.21 13.49
CA GLY A 16 -20.06 -4.39 14.89
C GLY A 16 -18.87 -5.32 15.08
N ARG A 17 -17.95 -5.35 14.11
CA ARG A 17 -16.77 -6.20 14.09
C ARG A 17 -15.62 -5.53 14.83
N THR A 18 -14.85 -6.36 15.53
CA THR A 18 -13.62 -5.90 16.17
C THR A 18 -12.43 -6.02 15.22
N VAL A 19 -11.36 -5.31 15.54
CA VAL A 19 -10.06 -5.44 14.85
C VAL A 19 -9.60 -6.90 14.86
N GLY A 20 -9.73 -7.59 16.01
CA GLY A 20 -9.34 -8.97 16.19
C GLY A 20 -10.07 -9.94 15.27
N GLU A 21 -11.36 -9.72 14.98
CA GLU A 21 -12.11 -10.54 14.04
C GLU A 21 -11.57 -10.40 12.60
N VAL A 22 -11.27 -9.18 12.16
CA VAL A 22 -10.70 -8.93 10.83
C VAL A 22 -9.29 -9.49 10.70
N VAL A 23 -8.44 -9.29 11.72
CA VAL A 23 -7.09 -9.82 11.77
C VAL A 23 -7.09 -11.36 11.77
N THR A 24 -8.03 -11.98 12.49
CA THR A 24 -8.21 -13.45 12.46
C THR A 24 -8.60 -13.92 11.07
N MET A 25 -9.49 -13.20 10.36
CA MET A 25 -9.79 -13.52 8.97
C MET A 25 -8.56 -13.45 8.07
N MET A 26 -7.67 -12.45 8.25
CA MET A 26 -6.43 -12.34 7.48
C MET A 26 -5.50 -13.56 7.69
N VAL A 27 -5.40 -14.06 8.93
CA VAL A 27 -4.65 -15.28 9.26
C VAL A 27 -5.30 -16.51 8.62
N ASP A 28 -6.62 -16.68 8.78
CA ASP A 28 -7.36 -17.84 8.26
C ASP A 28 -7.33 -17.92 6.73
N LEU A 29 -7.25 -16.78 6.05
CA LEU A 29 -7.10 -16.67 4.60
C LEU A 29 -5.65 -16.85 4.12
N GLY A 30 -4.70 -16.99 5.03
CA GLY A 30 -3.27 -17.14 4.71
C GLY A 30 -2.62 -15.86 4.16
N LEU A 31 -3.23 -14.70 4.40
CA LEU A 31 -2.66 -13.40 4.00
C LEU A 31 -1.53 -12.99 4.94
N ILE A 32 -1.65 -13.34 6.22
CA ILE A 32 -0.63 -13.08 7.24
C ILE A 32 -0.24 -14.33 8.03
N ASP A 33 0.98 -14.34 8.59
CA ASP A 33 1.41 -15.45 9.44
C ASP A 33 0.61 -15.43 10.76
N PRO A 34 0.33 -16.59 11.37
CA PRO A 34 -0.39 -16.66 12.65
C PRO A 34 0.28 -15.91 13.81
N ASP A 35 1.59 -15.63 13.72
CA ASP A 35 2.34 -14.87 14.72
C ASP A 35 2.43 -13.37 14.41
N THR A 36 1.99 -12.91 13.23
CA THR A 36 1.94 -11.48 12.87
C THR A 36 1.11 -10.67 13.86
N PRO A 37 -0.11 -11.08 14.26
CA PRO A 37 -0.95 -10.27 15.15
C PRO A 37 -0.28 -9.94 16.50
N ALA A 38 0.41 -10.92 17.09
CA ALA A 38 1.10 -10.74 18.37
C ALA A 38 2.36 -9.86 18.29
N ARG A 39 2.92 -9.67 17.08
CA ARG A 39 4.08 -8.82 16.83
C ARG A 39 3.69 -7.39 16.45
N THR A 40 2.54 -7.23 15.81
CA THR A 40 2.04 -5.95 15.29
C THR A 40 1.18 -5.21 16.29
N PHE A 41 0.23 -5.89 16.95
CA PHE A 41 -0.79 -5.23 17.75
C PHE A 41 -0.54 -5.32 19.25
N VAL A 42 -0.87 -4.26 19.97
CA VAL A 42 -1.06 -4.33 21.43
C VAL A 42 -2.35 -5.11 21.69
N VAL A 43 -2.35 -6.00 22.69
CA VAL A 43 -3.47 -6.92 22.97
C VAL A 43 -4.82 -6.21 23.05
N ASP A 44 -4.88 -5.06 23.73
CA ASP A 44 -6.12 -4.31 23.92
C ASP A 44 -6.67 -3.72 22.61
N CYS A 45 -5.84 -3.48 21.60
CA CYS A 45 -6.30 -2.98 20.30
C CYS A 45 -7.14 -4.00 19.52
N LEU A 46 -7.02 -5.30 19.79
CA LEU A 46 -7.76 -6.34 19.07
C LEU A 46 -9.24 -6.39 19.48
N ASP A 47 -9.57 -5.92 20.68
CA ASP A 47 -10.95 -5.87 21.18
C ASP A 47 -11.68 -4.58 20.77
N GLU A 48 -10.96 -3.59 20.25
CA GLU A 48 -11.54 -2.33 19.78
C GLU A 48 -12.41 -2.54 18.53
N PRO A 49 -13.48 -1.73 18.36
CA PRO A 49 -14.26 -1.74 17.14
C PRO A 49 -13.41 -1.30 15.95
N LEU A 50 -13.77 -1.78 14.76
CA LEU A 50 -13.05 -1.46 13.52
C LEU A 50 -12.93 0.05 13.27
N THR A 51 -13.89 0.85 13.77
CA THR A 51 -13.88 2.32 13.71
C THR A 51 -12.70 2.98 14.41
N TYR A 52 -11.97 2.26 15.27
CA TYR A 52 -10.72 2.74 15.86
C TYR A 52 -9.62 2.98 14.80
N PHE A 53 -9.63 2.19 13.72
CA PHE A 53 -8.64 2.24 12.64
C PHE A 53 -9.09 3.07 11.44
N GLY A 54 -10.34 3.52 11.39
CA GLY A 54 -10.83 4.35 10.28
C GLY A 54 -12.29 4.73 10.41
N ASP A 55 -12.66 5.85 9.78
CA ASP A 55 -14.03 6.36 9.81
C ASP A 55 -15.04 5.48 9.05
N THR A 56 -14.55 4.57 8.20
CA THR A 56 -15.38 3.57 7.51
C THR A 56 -14.73 2.19 7.59
N ASP A 57 -15.54 1.14 7.43
CA ASP A 57 -15.04 -0.23 7.36
C ASP A 57 -13.97 -0.40 6.26
N GLN A 58 -14.11 0.29 5.12
CA GLN A 58 -13.12 0.24 4.04
C GLN A 58 -11.79 0.87 4.44
N SER A 59 -11.81 2.07 5.05
CA SER A 59 -10.58 2.75 5.45
C SER A 59 -9.88 2.00 6.58
N ALA A 60 -10.64 1.47 7.53
CA ALA A 60 -10.09 0.67 8.62
C ALA A 60 -9.46 -0.65 8.14
N VAL A 61 -10.09 -1.37 7.20
CA VAL A 61 -9.47 -2.58 6.64
C VAL A 61 -8.18 -2.25 5.90
N ARG A 62 -8.13 -1.14 5.15
CA ARG A 62 -6.89 -0.69 4.50
C ARG A 62 -5.81 -0.37 5.53
N GLU A 63 -6.13 0.40 6.56
CA GLU A 63 -5.17 0.68 7.63
C GLU A 63 -4.63 -0.60 8.27
N LEU A 64 -5.48 -1.60 8.50
CA LEU A 64 -5.04 -2.90 8.99
C LEU A 64 -4.12 -3.64 8.01
N LEU A 65 -4.34 -3.56 6.69
CA LEU A 65 -3.44 -4.13 5.68
C LEU A 65 -2.05 -3.47 5.71
N SER A 66 -2.00 -2.16 5.96
CA SER A 66 -0.77 -1.39 6.17
C SER A 66 -0.06 -1.85 7.45
N GLU A 67 -0.77 -1.90 8.58
CA GLU A 67 -0.21 -2.28 9.89
C GLU A 67 0.37 -3.69 9.90
N VAL A 68 -0.30 -4.66 9.27
CA VAL A 68 0.22 -6.03 9.17
C VAL A 68 1.30 -6.19 8.09
N GLY A 69 1.65 -5.10 7.40
CA GLY A 69 2.76 -5.05 6.46
C GLY A 69 2.52 -5.83 5.18
N ILE A 70 1.29 -5.81 4.64
CA ILE A 70 0.98 -6.37 3.32
C ILE A 70 0.47 -5.31 2.34
N GLN A 71 0.48 -4.04 2.73
CA GLN A 71 0.17 -2.91 1.86
C GLN A 71 1.37 -1.98 1.78
N TYR A 72 1.77 -1.64 0.56
CA TYR A 72 2.65 -0.53 0.27
C TYR A 72 1.80 0.72 0.00
N VAL A 73 2.16 1.85 0.61
CA VAL A 73 1.51 3.14 0.38
C VAL A 73 2.58 4.10 -0.14
N LEU A 74 2.35 4.64 -1.34
CA LEU A 74 3.09 5.77 -1.86
C LEU A 74 2.34 7.04 -1.44
N ASP A 75 2.99 7.96 -0.74
CA ASP A 75 2.41 9.27 -0.42
C ASP A 75 2.99 10.31 -1.37
N TYR A 76 2.30 11.43 -1.58
CA TYR A 76 2.81 12.54 -2.38
C TYR A 76 4.15 13.08 -1.87
N LYS A 77 4.53 12.78 -0.61
CA LYS A 77 5.83 13.15 -0.03
C LYS A 77 6.93 12.12 -0.25
N THR A 78 6.63 10.91 -0.74
CA THR A 78 7.62 9.81 -0.81
C THR A 78 8.88 10.23 -1.57
N PHE A 79 8.73 10.97 -2.67
CA PHE A 79 9.86 11.44 -3.49
C PHE A 79 10.18 12.93 -3.29
N ARG A 80 9.70 13.54 -2.21
CA ARG A 80 9.83 14.99 -2.01
C ARG A 80 11.28 15.42 -1.93
N GLY A 81 11.69 16.28 -2.85
CA GLY A 81 13.07 16.81 -2.89
C GLY A 81 14.10 15.83 -3.47
N ILE A 82 13.69 14.69 -4.03
CA ILE A 82 14.62 13.75 -4.66
C ILE A 82 15.45 14.42 -5.77
N GLY A 83 14.84 15.33 -6.55
CA GLY A 83 15.50 16.04 -7.65
C GLY A 83 16.56 17.08 -7.22
N GLU A 84 16.61 17.43 -5.93
CA GLU A 84 17.66 18.28 -5.35
C GLU A 84 18.82 17.47 -4.77
N SER A 85 18.67 16.14 -4.69
CA SER A 85 19.64 15.24 -4.10
C SER A 85 20.71 14.81 -5.10
N ASP A 86 21.90 14.47 -4.60
CA ASP A 86 22.96 13.94 -5.46
C ASP A 86 22.62 12.53 -5.99
N ARG A 87 23.38 12.04 -6.97
CA ARG A 87 23.08 10.74 -7.61
C ARG A 87 23.12 9.56 -6.63
N ALA A 88 24.00 9.59 -5.63
CA ALA A 88 24.14 8.48 -4.68
C ALA A 88 22.94 8.47 -3.71
N ASP A 89 22.55 9.65 -3.22
CA ASP A 89 21.38 9.81 -2.37
C ASP A 89 20.08 9.45 -3.11
N ARG A 90 19.94 9.85 -4.38
CA ARG A 90 18.80 9.45 -5.22
C ARG A 90 18.73 7.95 -5.43
N GLN A 91 19.86 7.29 -5.75
CA GLN A 91 19.86 5.83 -5.90
C GLN A 91 19.45 5.15 -4.59
N ARG A 92 19.99 5.61 -3.45
CA ARG A 92 19.61 5.10 -2.14
C ARG A 92 18.12 5.31 -1.84
N TRP A 93 17.55 6.42 -2.27
CA TRP A 93 16.13 6.69 -2.13
C TRP A 93 15.29 5.64 -2.85
N TYR A 94 15.59 5.41 -4.14
CA TYR A 94 14.91 4.36 -4.91
C TYR A 94 15.12 2.96 -4.34
N GLU A 95 16.33 2.66 -3.84
CA GLU A 95 16.62 1.41 -3.12
C GLU A 95 15.69 1.21 -1.92
N LEU A 96 15.51 2.25 -1.09
CA LEU A 96 14.65 2.19 0.09
C LEU A 96 13.18 1.99 -0.26
N GLU A 97 12.68 2.66 -1.30
CA GLU A 97 11.29 2.49 -1.74
C GLU A 97 11.05 1.10 -2.33
N LEU A 98 11.99 0.59 -3.12
CA LEU A 98 11.95 -0.78 -3.62
C LEU A 98 12.06 -1.82 -2.49
N GLU A 99 12.84 -1.54 -1.44
CA GLU A 99 12.91 -2.38 -0.24
C GLU A 99 11.57 -2.37 0.53
N ALA A 100 10.91 -1.21 0.62
CA ALA A 100 9.59 -1.10 1.25
C ALA A 100 8.56 -1.98 0.51
N ILE A 101 8.54 -1.93 -0.82
CA ILE A 101 7.72 -2.82 -1.67
C ILE A 101 8.02 -4.29 -1.38
N ALA A 102 9.30 -4.70 -1.42
CA ALA A 102 9.68 -6.09 -1.18
C ALA A 102 9.32 -6.57 0.24
N ARG A 103 9.38 -5.67 1.23
CA ARG A 103 8.99 -5.96 2.62
C ARG A 103 7.49 -6.24 2.72
N CYS A 104 6.66 -5.41 2.08
CA CYS A 104 5.21 -5.61 2.03
C CYS A 104 4.83 -6.88 1.27
N ALA A 105 5.63 -7.26 0.27
CA ALA A 105 5.46 -8.51 -0.48
C ALA A 105 5.77 -9.79 0.32
N ARG A 106 6.39 -9.68 1.50
CA ARG A 106 6.67 -10.79 2.43
C ARG A 106 7.26 -12.04 1.76
N GLY A 107 8.20 -11.83 0.84
CA GLY A 107 8.92 -12.89 0.13
C GLY A 107 8.32 -13.29 -1.22
N MET A 108 7.18 -12.72 -1.63
CA MET A 108 6.66 -12.87 -3.01
C MET A 108 7.49 -12.07 -4.03
N VAL A 109 8.15 -10.99 -3.58
CA VAL A 109 9.04 -10.16 -4.38
C VAL A 109 10.40 -10.10 -3.70
N ALA A 110 11.43 -10.47 -4.45
CA ALA A 110 12.83 -10.20 -4.12
C ALA A 110 13.38 -9.14 -5.07
N ILE A 111 13.74 -7.96 -4.52
CA ILE A 111 14.41 -6.89 -5.27
C ILE A 111 15.89 -6.85 -4.91
N THR A 112 16.76 -6.87 -5.92
CA THR A 112 18.22 -6.85 -5.77
C THR A 112 18.88 -6.02 -6.87
N ASP A 113 20.18 -5.76 -6.74
CA ASP A 113 21.00 -5.10 -7.77
C ASP A 113 20.43 -3.77 -8.30
N VAL A 114 19.84 -2.97 -7.41
CA VAL A 114 19.31 -1.64 -7.74
C VAL A 114 20.43 -0.69 -8.11
N ARG A 115 20.31 -0.01 -9.26
CA ARG A 115 21.29 0.93 -9.80
C ARG A 115 20.57 2.03 -10.57
N LEU A 116 21.04 3.27 -10.43
CA LEU A 116 20.77 4.32 -11.41
C LEU A 116 21.78 4.22 -12.56
N VAL A 117 21.31 3.94 -13.76
CA VAL A 117 22.13 3.84 -14.98
C VAL A 117 21.78 4.97 -15.95
N GLY A 118 22.66 5.24 -16.93
CA GLY A 118 22.47 6.32 -17.89
C GLY A 118 23.14 7.64 -17.51
N ASP A 119 23.07 8.59 -18.44
CA ASP A 119 23.61 9.96 -18.30
C ASP A 119 22.59 10.90 -17.66
N ASP A 120 22.94 12.16 -17.40
CA ASP A 120 22.08 13.08 -16.66
C ASP A 120 20.78 13.47 -17.39
N SER A 121 20.63 13.14 -18.67
CA SER A 121 19.44 13.45 -19.48
C SER A 121 18.54 12.25 -19.77
N ASP A 122 19.05 11.03 -19.58
CA ASP A 122 18.35 9.78 -19.85
C ASP A 122 18.78 8.73 -18.81
N GLN A 123 18.18 8.83 -17.60
CA GLN A 123 18.44 7.90 -16.50
C GLN A 123 17.39 6.81 -16.45
N GLU A 124 17.83 5.62 -16.07
CA GLU A 124 16.95 4.50 -15.78
C GLU A 124 17.28 3.96 -14.40
N LEU A 125 16.24 3.59 -13.65
CA LEU A 125 16.36 2.75 -12.48
C LEU A 125 16.35 1.29 -12.94
N ARG A 126 17.46 0.59 -12.77
CA ARG A 126 17.58 -0.83 -13.10
C ARG A 126 17.72 -1.66 -11.84
N PHE A 127 16.99 -2.76 -11.76
CA PHE A 127 17.04 -3.68 -10.63
C PHE A 127 16.60 -5.08 -11.08
N GLU A 128 16.90 -6.09 -10.29
CA GLU A 128 16.42 -7.45 -10.47
C GLU A 128 15.20 -7.70 -9.59
N CYS A 129 14.07 -8.09 -10.18
CA CYS A 129 12.87 -8.50 -9.46
C CYS A 129 12.62 -9.98 -9.71
N ASN A 130 12.71 -10.81 -8.67
CA ASN A 130 12.59 -12.27 -8.76
C ASN A 130 13.50 -12.90 -9.84
N GLY A 131 14.69 -12.32 -10.04
CA GLY A 131 15.68 -12.74 -11.05
C GLY A 131 15.37 -12.28 -12.48
N VAL A 132 14.41 -11.37 -12.66
CA VAL A 132 14.11 -10.72 -13.95
C VAL A 132 14.51 -9.25 -13.85
N THR A 133 15.36 -8.81 -14.78
CA THR A 133 15.76 -7.41 -14.89
C THR A 133 14.55 -6.52 -15.20
N GLN A 134 14.34 -5.53 -14.36
CA GLN A 134 13.39 -4.44 -14.52
C GLN A 134 14.15 -3.15 -14.84
N THR A 135 13.52 -2.31 -15.66
CA THR A 135 14.05 -1.01 -16.04
C THR A 135 12.91 0.00 -16.02
N TRP A 136 13.01 0.99 -15.14
CA TRP A 136 12.02 2.06 -14.99
C TRP A 136 12.63 3.41 -15.38
N PRO A 137 11.89 4.28 -16.08
CA PRO A 137 12.40 5.59 -16.46
C PRO A 137 12.64 6.47 -15.22
N VAL A 138 13.71 7.26 -15.26
CA VAL A 138 13.97 8.31 -14.27
C VAL A 138 14.18 9.62 -15.01
N ARG A 139 13.50 10.68 -14.58
CA ARG A 139 13.65 12.02 -15.17
C ARG A 139 14.28 12.98 -14.16
N PRO A 140 15.62 13.10 -14.14
CA PRO A 140 16.30 13.94 -13.18
C PRO A 140 15.90 15.42 -13.24
N GLY A 141 15.92 16.07 -12.09
CA GLY A 141 15.79 17.53 -11.97
C GLY A 141 14.43 17.98 -11.45
N ALA A 142 13.95 19.13 -11.93
CA ALA A 142 12.87 19.88 -11.28
C ALA A 142 11.50 19.17 -11.22
N VAL A 143 11.32 18.10 -11.99
CA VAL A 143 10.07 17.30 -12.03
C VAL A 143 10.26 15.88 -11.51
N GLU A 144 11.44 15.53 -11.00
CA GLU A 144 11.78 14.15 -10.62
C GLU A 144 10.85 13.60 -9.53
N GLU A 145 10.44 14.43 -8.58
CA GLU A 145 9.47 14.05 -7.53
C GLU A 145 8.16 13.52 -8.13
N MET A 146 7.58 14.28 -9.07
CA MET A 146 6.32 13.92 -9.72
C MET A 146 6.50 12.69 -10.63
N GLU A 147 7.54 12.68 -11.45
CA GLU A 147 7.80 11.58 -12.40
C GLU A 147 8.16 10.28 -11.68
N ALA A 148 8.87 10.34 -10.55
CA ALA A 148 9.15 9.18 -9.71
C ALA A 148 7.86 8.63 -9.09
N SER A 149 6.99 9.49 -8.54
CA SER A 149 5.71 9.06 -8.00
C SER A 149 4.86 8.36 -9.06
N LEU A 150 4.73 8.95 -10.26
CA LEU A 150 4.01 8.35 -11.37
C LEU A 150 4.62 7.01 -11.79
N THR A 151 5.95 6.96 -11.92
CA THR A 151 6.66 5.73 -12.30
C THR A 151 6.43 4.61 -11.29
N PHE A 152 6.50 4.90 -9.99
CA PHE A 152 6.24 3.90 -8.94
C PHE A 152 4.77 3.49 -8.92
N ALA A 153 3.83 4.43 -9.06
CA ALA A 153 2.40 4.15 -9.11
C ALA A 153 2.04 3.23 -10.29
N GLU A 154 2.62 3.48 -11.48
CA GLU A 154 2.37 2.69 -12.67
C GLU A 154 3.10 1.34 -12.64
N CYS A 155 4.40 1.35 -12.34
CA CYS A 155 5.25 0.19 -12.56
C CYS A 155 5.21 -0.84 -11.42
N VAL A 156 4.83 -0.46 -10.19
CA VAL A 156 4.75 -1.41 -9.06
C VAL A 156 3.79 -2.56 -9.36
N THR A 157 2.67 -2.27 -10.04
CA THR A 157 1.67 -3.26 -10.46
C THR A 157 2.18 -4.23 -11.53
N GLY A 158 3.22 -3.83 -12.27
CA GLY A 158 3.88 -4.64 -13.30
C GLY A 158 4.95 -5.57 -12.75
N LEU A 159 5.30 -5.46 -11.45
CA LEU A 159 6.28 -6.35 -10.84
C LEU A 159 5.81 -7.80 -10.94
N HIS A 160 6.73 -8.68 -11.33
CA HIS A 160 6.43 -10.09 -11.50
C HIS A 160 6.36 -10.79 -10.13
N THR A 161 5.23 -10.66 -9.45
CA THR A 161 5.02 -11.28 -8.13
C THR A 161 4.38 -12.67 -8.23
N GLY A 162 3.97 -13.07 -9.44
CA GLY A 162 3.30 -14.35 -9.71
C GLY A 162 1.83 -14.39 -9.28
N ILE A 163 1.36 -13.34 -8.59
CA ILE A 163 -0.03 -13.05 -8.25
C ILE A 163 -0.26 -11.56 -8.50
N THR A 164 -1.49 -11.09 -8.51
CA THR A 164 -1.84 -9.80 -9.10
C THR A 164 -2.20 -8.79 -8.02
N GLU A 165 -1.49 -7.66 -8.00
CA GLU A 165 -1.58 -6.62 -6.97
C GLU A 165 -2.20 -5.36 -7.56
N ARG A 166 -3.14 -4.73 -6.83
CA ARG A 166 -3.81 -3.51 -7.28
C ARG A 166 -3.43 -2.28 -6.50
N PHE A 167 -3.39 -1.19 -7.25
CA PHE A 167 -3.31 0.18 -6.80
C PHE A 167 -4.64 0.89 -6.93
N TYR A 168 -5.12 1.46 -5.81
CA TYR A 168 -6.30 2.31 -5.77
C TYR A 168 -5.86 3.74 -5.46
N SER A 169 -5.96 4.64 -6.45
CA SER A 169 -5.98 6.08 -6.20
C SER A 169 -7.18 6.42 -5.33
N VAL A 170 -6.97 6.99 -4.15
CA VAL A 170 -8.06 7.52 -3.32
C VAL A 170 -8.46 8.88 -3.85
N ASP A 171 -9.70 8.99 -4.31
CA ASP A 171 -10.37 10.26 -4.61
C ASP A 171 -10.84 10.91 -3.28
N PRO A 172 -10.76 12.25 -3.06
CA PRO A 172 -10.58 13.29 -4.06
C PRO A 172 -9.12 13.54 -4.46
N PRO A 173 -8.88 14.09 -5.68
CA PRO A 173 -7.60 14.11 -6.38
C PRO A 173 -6.80 15.37 -6.02
N ASP A 174 -6.75 15.73 -4.75
CA ASP A 174 -5.82 16.77 -4.34
C ASP A 174 -4.43 16.12 -4.26
N TYR A 175 -3.75 16.22 -5.41
CA TYR A 175 -2.44 15.69 -5.79
C TYR A 175 -2.46 14.21 -6.25
N GLU A 176 -2.55 14.03 -7.56
CA GLU A 176 -2.61 12.78 -8.36
C GLU A 176 -1.38 11.84 -8.22
N LEU A 177 -0.74 11.76 -7.05
CA LEU A 177 0.55 11.08 -6.85
C LEU A 177 0.52 10.06 -5.70
N ASN A 178 -0.67 9.62 -5.25
CA ASN A 178 -0.80 8.69 -4.14
C ASN A 178 -1.00 7.24 -4.60
N GLY A 179 -0.32 6.37 -3.84
CA GLY A 179 -0.21 4.92 -3.68
C GLY A 179 -1.47 4.12 -3.72
N GLU A 180 -1.47 2.81 -3.93
CA GLU A 180 -1.13 1.79 -2.93
C GLU A 180 -0.85 0.44 -3.63
N ALA A 181 -0.27 -0.55 -2.98
CA ALA A 181 -0.24 -1.91 -3.53
C ALA A 181 -0.48 -2.91 -2.40
N VAL A 182 -1.45 -3.82 -2.55
CA VAL A 182 -1.73 -4.86 -1.55
C VAL A 182 -1.25 -6.21 -2.07
N PHE A 183 -0.36 -6.82 -1.30
CA PHE A 183 0.35 -8.05 -1.61
C PHE A 183 -0.40 -9.25 -1.01
N GLY A 184 -0.76 -10.23 -1.84
CA GLY A 184 -1.43 -11.45 -1.37
C GLY A 184 -2.13 -12.21 -2.47
N GLU A 185 -2.66 -13.40 -2.13
CA GLU A 185 -3.43 -14.18 -3.09
C GLU A 185 -4.75 -13.48 -3.43
N LEU A 186 -5.04 -13.28 -4.72
CA LEU A 186 -6.14 -12.43 -5.17
C LEU A 186 -7.52 -12.93 -4.70
N ALA A 187 -7.75 -14.24 -4.67
CA ALA A 187 -9.01 -14.79 -4.18
C ALA A 187 -9.15 -14.63 -2.66
N ALA A 188 -8.06 -14.79 -1.89
CA ALA A 188 -8.01 -14.51 -0.47
C ALA A 188 -8.29 -13.03 -0.16
N LEU A 189 -7.65 -12.10 -0.89
CA LEU A 189 -7.89 -10.66 -0.76
C LEU A 189 -9.35 -10.31 -1.08
N ASN A 190 -9.91 -10.84 -2.17
CA ASN A 190 -11.33 -10.60 -2.49
C ASN A 190 -12.29 -11.22 -1.47
N ARG A 191 -11.95 -12.36 -0.86
CA ARG A 191 -12.74 -12.95 0.24
C ARG A 191 -12.66 -12.11 1.52
N LEU A 192 -11.52 -11.52 1.83
CA LEU A 192 -11.37 -10.56 2.92
C LEU A 192 -12.19 -9.29 2.66
N GLY A 193 -12.10 -8.74 1.45
CA GLY A 193 -12.69 -7.44 1.10
C GLY A 193 -14.20 -7.45 0.89
N ALA A 194 -14.77 -8.54 0.40
CA ALA A 194 -16.19 -8.60 0.03
C ALA A 194 -17.17 -8.20 1.15
N PRO A 195 -16.99 -8.61 2.43
CA PRO A 195 -17.83 -8.15 3.53
C PRO A 195 -17.82 -6.64 3.78
N PHE A 196 -16.76 -5.95 3.33
CA PHE A 196 -16.54 -4.52 3.54
C PHE A 196 -16.74 -3.70 2.25
N GLY A 197 -17.19 -4.33 1.16
CA GLY A 197 -17.32 -3.66 -0.14
C GLY A 197 -15.99 -3.32 -0.81
N LEU A 198 -14.89 -3.98 -0.41
CA LEU A 198 -13.59 -3.88 -1.07
C LEU A 198 -13.46 -4.97 -2.14
N THR A 199 -12.81 -4.60 -3.25
CA THR A 199 -12.44 -5.53 -4.32
C THR A 199 -10.97 -5.35 -4.64
N PHE A 200 -10.31 -6.41 -5.08
CA PHE A 200 -8.91 -6.42 -5.48
C PHE A 200 -8.84 -7.01 -6.89
N GLY A 201 -7.87 -6.59 -7.69
CA GLY A 201 -7.76 -7.03 -9.08
C GLY A 201 -6.38 -6.75 -9.68
N PRO A 202 -6.22 -7.06 -10.98
CA PRO A 202 -5.07 -6.63 -11.78
C PRO A 202 -4.98 -5.14 -11.98
#